data_AF-A0A9P7BDF7-F1
#
_entry.id   AF-A0A9P7BDF7-F1
#
_cell.length_a   1.000
_cell.length_b   1.000
_cell.length_c   1.000
_cell.angle_alpha   90.00
_cell.angle_beta   90.00
_cell.angle_gamma   90.00
#
_symmetry.space_group_name_H-M   'P 1'
#
loop_
_entity.id
_entity.type
_entity.pdbx_description
1 polymer ?
#
loop_
_entity_poly.entity_id
_entity_poly.type
_entity_poly.pdbx_seq_one_letter_code
_entity_poly.pdbx_strand_id
1 'polypeptide(L)'
;MRTFHLWGNNGEPNFISPESVALYWILKDSKYGITKENAITRDEIVFSNNTDLSPDNHLPLLIIINDEKEEPIKVSGFDNIIRYYQRVEPTTVNPDNSNQLYENSLLEYVMNDMNPLTMYQLYLNSANYVGFTRKQFSQLLYFPMWYNVPINYRTNVRKQCDTNLNLEYSLIEDDPDFDTLGKESDDDSTKATDLTQSKTFKLKAKSLLKNKNEFHEMKHNLQYLKKMTDVIKQWFVVRYETLPQDQEIAADILLLANIYIQISLPQGDKVLEALQKELGEEKMKAITKMLDELKGKSITIDKRSPVFNEQGNIIMSIYHRGCSYIWDKSAT
;
A
#
# COMPACT_ATOMS: atom_id res chain seq x y z
N MET A 1 -9.50 -23.81 -10.06
CA MET A 1 -8.58 -22.77 -10.57
C MET A 1 -8.43 -21.68 -9.53
N ARG A 2 -7.22 -21.12 -9.33
CA ARG A 2 -6.97 -20.02 -8.39
C ARG A 2 -6.39 -18.83 -9.13
N THR A 3 -7.02 -17.66 -8.98
CA THR A 3 -6.63 -16.44 -9.66
C THR A 3 -6.29 -15.36 -8.64
N PHE A 4 -5.07 -14.83 -8.71
CA PHE A 4 -4.61 -13.72 -7.88
C PHE A 4 -4.71 -12.41 -8.65
N HIS A 5 -5.58 -11.52 -8.18
CA HIS A 5 -5.76 -10.18 -8.71
C HIS A 5 -4.93 -9.18 -7.92
N LEU A 6 -4.01 -8.49 -8.60
CA LEU A 6 -3.04 -7.58 -7.99
C LEU A 6 -3.06 -6.20 -8.66
N TRP A 7 -2.50 -5.21 -7.96
CA TRP A 7 -2.07 -3.95 -8.58
C TRP A 7 -0.75 -4.15 -9.33
N GLY A 8 -0.69 -3.81 -10.61
CA GLY A 8 0.52 -3.92 -11.40
C GLY A 8 0.38 -3.51 -12.85
N ASN A 9 1.52 -3.35 -13.51
CA ASN A 9 1.62 -3.08 -14.93
C ASN A 9 2.87 -3.75 -15.50
N ASN A 10 2.88 -4.02 -16.80
CA ASN A 10 4.03 -4.62 -17.51
C ASN A 10 4.55 -5.92 -16.87
N GLY A 11 3.66 -6.69 -16.24
CA GLY A 11 3.98 -7.97 -15.61
C GLY A 11 4.61 -7.88 -14.21
N GLU A 12 4.71 -6.71 -13.61
CA GLU A 12 5.25 -6.53 -12.25
C GLU A 12 4.23 -5.79 -11.35
N PRO A 13 4.27 -6.01 -10.02
CA PRO A 13 3.38 -5.32 -9.08
C PRO A 13 3.74 -3.84 -8.99
N ASN A 14 2.72 -3.00 -8.83
CA ASN A 14 2.91 -1.55 -8.70
C ASN A 14 3.11 -1.14 -7.24
N PHE A 15 3.92 -0.11 -7.00
CA PHE A 15 4.27 0.37 -5.66
C PHE A 15 3.12 1.04 -4.91
N ILE A 16 1.99 1.31 -5.56
CA ILE A 16 0.81 1.86 -4.87
C ILE A 16 0.19 0.88 -3.86
N SER A 17 0.54 -0.42 -3.90
CA SER A 17 0.06 -1.45 -2.97
C SER A 17 1.22 -2.32 -2.44
N PRO A 18 1.71 -2.08 -1.21
CA PRO A 18 2.74 -2.92 -0.57
C PRO A 18 2.27 -4.38 -0.44
N GLU A 19 0.98 -4.59 -0.21
CA GLU A 19 0.36 -5.91 -0.13
C GLU A 19 0.43 -6.67 -1.45
N SER A 20 0.21 -5.99 -2.58
CA SER A 20 0.35 -6.62 -3.91
C SER A 20 1.81 -6.98 -4.21
N VAL A 21 2.76 -6.13 -3.81
CA VAL A 21 4.20 -6.40 -3.94
C VAL A 21 4.61 -7.61 -3.09
N ALA A 22 4.19 -7.63 -1.82
CA ALA A 22 4.49 -8.71 -0.90
C ALA A 22 3.90 -10.04 -1.36
N LEU A 23 2.62 -10.05 -1.76
CA LEU A 23 1.98 -11.27 -2.27
C LEU A 23 2.68 -11.76 -3.52
N TYR A 24 3.02 -10.85 -4.43
CA TYR A 24 3.76 -11.22 -5.64
C TYR A 24 5.12 -11.86 -5.34
N TRP A 25 5.85 -11.37 -4.34
CA TRP A 25 7.11 -12.01 -3.91
C TRP A 25 6.90 -13.38 -3.27
N ILE A 26 5.84 -13.56 -2.48
CA ILE A 26 5.47 -14.87 -1.93
C ILE A 26 5.14 -15.86 -3.05
N LEU A 27 4.33 -15.42 -4.03
CA LEU A 27 3.91 -16.23 -5.16
C LEU A 27 5.08 -16.64 -6.07
N LYS A 28 6.15 -15.84 -6.12
CA LYS A 28 7.39 -16.18 -6.84
C LYS A 28 8.17 -17.32 -6.20
N ASP A 29 7.96 -17.59 -4.92
CA ASP A 29 8.82 -18.48 -4.15
C ASP A 29 8.04 -19.65 -3.55
N SER A 30 8.28 -20.85 -4.10
CA SER A 30 7.63 -22.08 -3.68
C SER A 30 7.95 -22.47 -2.23
N LYS A 31 8.98 -21.88 -1.60
CA LYS A 31 9.29 -22.13 -0.18
C LYS A 31 8.16 -21.72 0.76
N TYR A 32 7.34 -20.74 0.35
CA TYR A 32 6.18 -20.30 1.16
C TYR A 32 4.95 -21.20 0.96
N GLY A 33 5.04 -22.24 0.13
CA GLY A 33 4.05 -23.30 0.03
C GLY A 33 2.69 -22.92 -0.55
N ILE A 34 2.53 -21.68 -1.06
CA ILE A 34 1.33 -21.24 -1.77
C ILE A 34 1.25 -21.90 -3.15
N THR A 35 2.40 -22.02 -3.83
CA THR A 35 2.54 -22.71 -5.11
C THR A 35 3.15 -24.08 -4.88
N LYS A 36 2.46 -25.14 -5.34
CA LYS A 36 3.00 -26.50 -5.35
C LYS A 36 3.26 -26.90 -6.80
N GLU A 37 4.48 -27.33 -7.10
CA GLU A 37 4.89 -27.80 -8.43
C GLU A 37 4.04 -28.99 -8.94
N ASN A 38 3.31 -29.66 -8.04
CA ASN A 38 2.46 -30.83 -8.34
C ASN A 38 0.96 -30.61 -8.04
N ALA A 39 0.49 -29.37 -7.88
CA ALA A 39 -0.93 -29.11 -7.66
C ALA A 39 -1.74 -29.33 -8.96
N ILE A 40 -2.83 -30.09 -8.85
CA ILE A 40 -3.84 -30.27 -9.92
C ILE A 40 -4.51 -28.92 -10.25
N THR A 41 -4.50 -27.98 -9.31
CA THR A 41 -5.05 -26.63 -9.48
C THR A 41 -4.07 -25.69 -10.16
N ARG A 42 -4.46 -25.16 -11.32
CA ARG A 42 -3.76 -24.07 -12.01
C ARG A 42 -3.88 -22.76 -11.24
N ASP A 43 -2.72 -22.17 -10.93
CA ASP A 43 -2.57 -20.86 -10.32
C ASP A 43 -2.23 -19.82 -11.38
N GLU A 44 -2.87 -18.66 -11.32
CA GLU A 44 -2.64 -17.58 -12.28
C GLU A 44 -2.57 -16.23 -11.58
N ILE A 45 -1.68 -15.34 -12.06
CA ILE A 45 -1.61 -13.95 -11.62
C ILE A 45 -2.19 -13.04 -12.71
N VAL A 46 -3.06 -12.13 -12.27
CA VAL A 46 -3.74 -11.15 -13.10
C VAL A 46 -3.55 -9.77 -12.50
N PHE A 47 -2.92 -8.87 -13.25
CA PHE A 47 -2.87 -7.46 -12.88
C PHE A 47 -4.14 -6.76 -13.41
N SER A 48 -5.25 -6.94 -12.69
CA SER A 48 -6.55 -6.39 -13.10
C SER A 48 -6.69 -4.89 -12.85
N ASN A 49 -5.98 -4.35 -11.84
CA ASN A 49 -6.08 -2.96 -11.40
C ASN A 49 -7.52 -2.50 -11.15
N ASN A 50 -8.40 -3.43 -10.80
CA ASN A 50 -9.83 -3.21 -10.63
C ASN A 50 -10.28 -3.72 -9.27
N THR A 51 -10.56 -2.78 -8.37
CA THR A 51 -11.06 -3.06 -7.02
C THR A 51 -12.50 -3.52 -7.01
N ASP A 52 -13.28 -3.24 -8.06
CA ASP A 52 -14.71 -3.60 -8.15
C ASP A 52 -14.93 -5.13 -8.14
N LEU A 53 -13.87 -5.91 -8.40
CA LEU A 53 -13.91 -7.38 -8.31
C LEU A 53 -13.97 -7.88 -6.86
N SER A 54 -13.46 -7.07 -5.93
CA SER A 54 -13.33 -7.41 -4.53
C SER A 54 -14.57 -6.98 -3.73
N PRO A 55 -15.06 -7.80 -2.78
CA PRO A 55 -16.21 -7.43 -1.95
C PRO A 55 -15.98 -6.17 -1.09
N ASP A 56 -14.72 -5.84 -0.77
CA ASP A 56 -14.33 -4.72 0.09
C ASP A 56 -13.64 -3.58 -0.68
N ASN A 57 -13.66 -3.62 -2.02
CA ASN A 57 -12.96 -2.68 -2.89
C ASN A 57 -11.44 -2.59 -2.63
N HIS A 58 -10.83 -3.69 -2.19
CA HIS A 58 -9.40 -3.77 -1.93
C HIS A 58 -8.70 -4.78 -2.84
N LEU A 59 -7.41 -4.55 -3.12
CA LEU A 59 -6.52 -5.52 -3.75
C LEU A 59 -5.25 -5.62 -2.90
N PRO A 60 -4.70 -6.82 -2.68
CA PRO A 60 -4.86 -8.04 -3.47
C PRO A 60 -6.14 -8.85 -3.21
N LEU A 61 -6.59 -9.61 -4.21
CA LEU A 61 -7.76 -10.49 -4.15
C LEU A 61 -7.44 -11.88 -4.70
N LEU A 62 -7.82 -12.93 -3.98
CA LEU A 62 -7.80 -14.31 -4.44
C LEU A 62 -9.21 -14.76 -4.81
N ILE A 63 -9.38 -15.25 -6.04
CA ILE A 63 -10.61 -15.88 -6.52
C ILE A 63 -10.35 -17.37 -6.74
N ILE A 64 -11.13 -18.22 -6.07
CA ILE A 64 -11.05 -19.67 -6.18
C ILE A 64 -12.33 -20.18 -6.84
N ILE A 65 -12.17 -20.78 -8.01
CA ILE A 65 -13.24 -21.46 -8.74
C ILE A 65 -13.05 -22.96 -8.49
N ASN A 66 -14.01 -23.57 -7.81
CA ASN A 66 -14.08 -25.01 -7.60
C ASN A 66 -15.24 -25.56 -8.44
N ASP A 67 -15.01 -26.62 -9.21
CA ASP A 67 -16.02 -27.21 -10.12
C ASP A 67 -17.25 -27.73 -9.36
N GLU A 68 -17.12 -27.98 -8.05
CA GLU A 68 -18.19 -28.46 -7.17
C GLU A 68 -19.05 -27.34 -6.55
N LYS A 69 -18.62 -26.07 -6.62
CA LYS A 69 -19.35 -24.94 -6.01
C LYS A 69 -19.94 -24.04 -7.10
N GLU A 70 -21.20 -23.66 -6.94
CA GLU A 70 -21.87 -22.75 -7.88
C GLU A 70 -21.28 -21.33 -7.84
N GLU A 71 -20.80 -20.88 -6.67
CA GLU A 71 -20.21 -19.55 -6.50
C GLU A 71 -18.70 -19.58 -6.22
N PRO A 72 -17.93 -18.65 -6.82
CA PRO A 72 -16.51 -18.54 -6.57
C PRO A 72 -16.23 -17.99 -5.16
N ILE A 73 -15.24 -18.57 -4.48
CA ILE A 73 -14.78 -18.06 -3.18
C ILE A 73 -13.86 -16.87 -3.44
N LYS A 74 -14.16 -15.73 -2.79
CA LYS A 74 -13.35 -14.51 -2.86
C LYS A 74 -12.70 -14.23 -1.50
N VAL A 75 -11.37 -14.10 -1.48
CA VAL A 75 -10.58 -13.77 -0.29
C VAL A 75 -9.79 -12.50 -0.57
N SER A 76 -10.16 -11.39 0.07
CA SER A 76 -9.55 -10.08 -0.15
C SER A 76 -8.60 -9.69 0.98
N GLY A 77 -7.50 -9.00 0.63
CA GLY A 77 -6.48 -8.54 1.56
C GLY A 77 -5.35 -9.54 1.74
N PHE A 78 -4.14 -9.02 1.86
CA PHE A 78 -2.94 -9.85 2.01
C PHE A 78 -3.05 -10.81 3.21
N ASP A 79 -3.43 -10.31 4.37
CA ASP A 79 -3.55 -11.09 5.60
C ASP A 79 -4.58 -12.21 5.49
N ASN A 80 -5.76 -11.94 4.92
CA ASN A 80 -6.79 -12.94 4.74
C ASN A 80 -6.35 -14.02 3.76
N ILE A 81 -5.62 -13.65 2.70
CA ILE A 81 -5.04 -14.61 1.75
C ILE A 81 -4.00 -15.49 2.46
N ILE A 82 -3.09 -14.91 3.24
CA ILE A 82 -2.09 -15.69 4.00
C ILE A 82 -2.76 -16.61 5.01
N ARG A 83 -3.72 -16.09 5.80
CA ARG A 83 -4.50 -16.87 6.78
C ARG A 83 -5.32 -17.98 6.12
N TYR A 84 -5.84 -17.75 4.91
CA TYR A 84 -6.52 -18.78 4.13
C TYR A 84 -5.57 -19.94 3.82
N TYR A 85 -4.36 -19.66 3.33
CA TYR A 85 -3.36 -20.69 3.05
C TYR A 85 -2.88 -21.40 4.32
N GLN A 86 -2.64 -20.68 5.42
CA GLN A 86 -2.31 -21.28 6.71
C GLN A 86 -3.37 -22.28 7.21
N ARG A 87 -4.66 -22.04 6.92
CA ARG A 87 -5.79 -22.87 7.38
C ARG A 87 -6.14 -24.03 6.44
N VAL A 88 -6.21 -23.75 5.13
CA VAL A 88 -6.78 -24.68 4.13
C VAL A 88 -5.71 -25.59 3.55
N GLU A 89 -4.50 -25.08 3.39
CA GLU A 89 -3.34 -25.86 2.97
C GLU A 89 -2.22 -25.61 3.96
N PRO A 90 -2.30 -26.13 5.20
CA PRO A 90 -1.24 -25.97 6.18
C PRO A 90 0.05 -26.37 5.49
N THR A 91 0.87 -25.37 5.18
CA THR A 91 2.17 -25.59 4.60
C THR A 91 2.89 -26.53 5.55
N THR A 92 3.68 -27.45 5.01
CA THR A 92 4.39 -28.50 5.76
C THR A 92 5.34 -27.98 6.85
N VAL A 93 5.31 -26.68 7.16
CA VAL A 93 6.33 -25.96 7.91
C VAL A 93 5.90 -25.51 9.31
N ASN A 94 4.61 -25.48 9.69
CA ASN A 94 4.28 -25.20 11.10
C ASN A 94 2.93 -25.77 11.57
N PRO A 95 2.90 -27.01 12.12
CA PRO A 95 1.73 -27.59 12.77
C PRO A 95 1.45 -27.00 14.17
N ASP A 96 2.32 -26.10 14.67
CA ASP A 96 2.22 -25.56 16.01
C ASP A 96 1.46 -24.22 16.01
N ASN A 97 0.30 -24.18 16.67
CA ASN A 97 -0.61 -23.04 16.72
C ASN A 97 0.06 -21.76 17.29
N SER A 98 1.11 -21.92 18.09
CA SER A 98 1.90 -20.83 18.69
C SER A 98 2.63 -20.00 17.64
N ASN A 99 3.24 -20.64 16.64
CA ASN A 99 3.97 -19.97 15.55
C ASN A 99 3.00 -19.23 14.61
N GLN A 100 1.81 -19.78 14.39
CA GLN A 100 0.77 -19.11 13.61
C GLN A 100 0.25 -17.86 14.33
N LEU A 101 0.03 -17.92 15.65
CA LEU A 101 -0.39 -16.75 16.42
C LEU A 101 0.69 -15.65 16.36
N TYR A 102 1.95 -16.03 16.54
CA TYR A 102 3.09 -15.11 16.47
C TYR A 102 3.19 -14.42 15.10
N GLU A 103 3.16 -15.18 14.00
CA GLU A 103 3.16 -14.63 12.64
C GLU A 103 1.96 -13.71 12.41
N ASN A 104 0.78 -14.09 12.88
CA ASN A 104 -0.43 -13.28 12.75
C ASN A 104 -0.35 -11.96 13.54
N SER A 105 0.24 -11.95 14.74
CA SER A 105 0.47 -10.73 15.51
C SER A 105 1.47 -9.81 14.82
N LEU A 106 2.53 -10.36 14.21
CA LEU A 106 3.48 -9.59 13.43
C LEU A 106 2.86 -9.03 12.14
N LEU A 107 2.02 -9.80 11.45
CA LEU A 107 1.26 -9.32 10.29
C LEU A 107 0.38 -8.13 10.67
N GLU A 108 -0.38 -8.26 11.76
CA GLU A 108 -1.25 -7.21 12.26
C GLU A 108 -0.46 -5.96 12.65
N TYR A 109 0.70 -6.12 13.28
CA TYR A 109 1.62 -5.02 13.56
C TYR A 109 2.07 -4.29 12.30
N VAL A 110 2.52 -5.01 11.26
CA VAL A 110 2.91 -4.36 9.99
C VAL A 110 1.73 -3.66 9.35
N MET A 111 0.53 -4.25 9.37
CA MET A 111 -0.67 -3.66 8.78
C MET A 111 -1.17 -2.41 9.51
N ASN A 112 -1.03 -2.36 10.83
CA ASN A 112 -1.55 -1.25 11.64
C ASN A 112 -0.52 -0.14 11.85
N ASP A 113 0.77 -0.46 11.87
CA ASP A 113 1.82 0.51 12.19
C ASP A 113 2.66 0.89 10.97
N MET A 114 3.05 -0.07 10.13
CA MET A 114 3.94 0.19 8.98
C MET A 114 3.19 0.54 7.69
N ASN A 115 2.13 -0.20 7.33
CA ASN A 115 1.35 0.07 6.12
C ASN A 115 0.83 1.52 6.09
N PRO A 116 0.29 2.09 7.19
CA PRO A 116 -0.21 3.46 7.15
C PRO A 116 0.93 4.48 6.97
N LEU A 117 2.16 4.19 7.43
CA LEU A 117 3.33 5.01 7.15
C LEU A 117 3.72 4.97 5.66
N THR A 118 3.68 3.80 5.02
CA THR A 118 3.87 3.69 3.56
C THR A 118 2.79 4.47 2.80
N MET A 119 1.53 4.33 3.23
CA MET A 119 0.41 5.08 2.65
C MET A 119 0.58 6.59 2.84
N TYR A 120 1.06 7.03 4.00
CA TYR A 120 1.41 8.43 4.24
C TYR A 120 2.43 8.93 3.20
N GLN A 121 3.51 8.17 2.96
CA GLN A 121 4.52 8.55 1.96
C GLN A 121 4.00 8.52 0.53
N LEU A 122 3.10 7.61 0.18
CA LEU A 122 2.52 7.54 -1.16
C LEU A 122 1.51 8.67 -1.40
N TYR A 123 0.65 8.94 -0.42
CA TYR A 123 -0.55 9.74 -0.64
C TYR A 123 -0.53 11.10 0.02
N LEU A 124 0.09 11.27 1.18
CA LEU A 124 0.06 12.53 1.94
C LEU A 124 1.31 13.38 1.74
N ASN A 125 2.48 12.75 1.58
CA ASN A 125 3.69 13.46 1.16
C ASN A 125 3.48 14.10 -0.22
N SER A 126 3.52 15.43 -0.27
CA SER A 126 3.20 16.23 -1.45
C SER A 126 4.10 15.89 -2.65
N ALA A 127 5.41 15.79 -2.41
CA ALA A 127 6.41 15.51 -3.44
C ALA A 127 6.25 14.11 -4.05
N ASN A 128 6.00 13.10 -3.22
CA ASN A 128 5.77 11.74 -3.70
C ASN A 128 4.42 11.61 -4.41
N TYR A 129 3.36 12.21 -3.89
CA TYR A 129 2.03 12.12 -4.50
C TYR A 129 2.00 12.75 -5.90
N VAL A 130 2.48 13.99 -6.03
CA VAL A 130 2.52 14.73 -7.31
C VAL A 130 3.60 14.16 -8.24
N GLY A 131 4.75 13.79 -7.68
CA GLY A 131 5.89 13.29 -8.44
C GLY A 131 5.67 11.89 -9.02
N PHE A 132 5.01 11.02 -8.26
CA PHE A 132 4.88 9.59 -8.51
C PHE A 132 3.43 9.09 -8.49
N THR A 133 2.77 9.08 -7.33
CA THR A 133 1.53 8.31 -7.09
C THR A 133 0.39 8.69 -8.04
N ARG A 134 0.09 9.97 -8.20
CA ARG A 134 -0.97 10.45 -9.10
C ARG A 134 -0.75 9.99 -10.55
N LYS A 135 0.51 9.92 -11.00
CA LYS A 135 0.87 9.50 -12.36
C LYS A 135 0.85 7.98 -12.53
N GLN A 136 1.00 7.21 -11.45
CA GLN A 136 0.85 5.75 -11.52
C GLN A 136 -0.60 5.36 -11.79
N PHE A 137 -1.57 6.03 -11.15
CA PHE A 137 -2.99 5.74 -11.37
C PHE A 137 -3.45 5.97 -12.81
N SER A 138 -2.84 6.91 -13.55
CA SER A 138 -3.17 7.09 -14.97
C SER A 138 -2.63 5.97 -15.87
N GLN A 139 -1.66 5.18 -15.40
CA GLN A 139 -1.15 4.00 -16.10
C GLN A 139 -1.90 2.72 -15.72
N LEU A 140 -2.51 2.69 -14.53
CA LEU A 140 -3.18 1.52 -13.99
C LEU A 140 -4.68 1.50 -14.30
N LEU A 141 -5.31 2.68 -14.33
CA LEU A 141 -6.76 2.82 -14.46
C LEU A 141 -7.17 3.39 -15.81
N TYR A 142 -8.38 3.03 -16.23
CA TYR A 142 -9.01 3.59 -17.42
C TYR A 142 -9.56 5.00 -17.16
N PHE A 143 -9.56 5.83 -18.20
CA PHE A 143 -10.37 7.07 -18.20
C PHE A 143 -11.85 6.71 -17.99
N PRO A 144 -12.61 7.43 -17.13
CA PRO A 144 -12.26 8.65 -16.39
C PRO A 144 -11.80 8.43 -14.93
N MET A 145 -11.60 7.18 -14.50
CA MET A 145 -11.39 6.81 -13.09
C MET A 145 -10.02 7.21 -12.53
N TRP A 146 -9.04 7.45 -13.40
CA TRP A 146 -7.69 7.88 -13.04
C TRP A 146 -7.56 9.19 -12.24
N TYR A 147 -8.63 10.01 -12.13
CA TYR A 147 -8.63 11.23 -11.31
C TYR A 147 -9.26 11.01 -9.94
N ASN A 148 -10.44 10.37 -9.91
CA ASN A 148 -11.22 10.25 -8.69
C ASN A 148 -10.62 9.24 -7.71
N VAL A 149 -10.09 8.12 -8.21
CA VAL A 149 -9.51 7.08 -7.37
C VAL A 149 -8.35 7.61 -6.51
N PRO A 150 -7.29 8.22 -7.05
CA PRO A 150 -6.19 8.73 -6.22
C PRO A 150 -6.60 9.80 -5.21
N ILE A 151 -7.63 10.61 -5.50
CA ILE A 151 -8.16 11.62 -4.56
C ILE A 151 -8.89 10.93 -3.40
N ASN A 152 -9.73 9.93 -3.71
CA ASN A 152 -10.44 9.14 -2.70
C ASN A 152 -9.46 8.38 -1.80
N TYR A 153 -8.43 7.75 -2.38
CA TYR A 153 -7.37 7.09 -1.61
C TYR A 153 -6.65 8.09 -0.69
N ARG A 154 -6.24 9.26 -1.21
CA ARG A 154 -5.60 10.30 -0.39
C ARG A 154 -6.48 10.75 0.77
N THR A 155 -7.79 10.88 0.55
CA THR A 155 -8.77 11.26 1.58
C THR A 155 -8.95 10.16 2.63
N ASN A 156 -8.94 8.88 2.22
CA ASN A 156 -9.03 7.76 3.15
C ASN A 156 -7.76 7.63 4.01
N VAL A 157 -6.59 7.75 3.37
CA VAL A 157 -5.28 7.71 4.07
C VAL A 157 -5.16 8.86 5.07
N ARG A 158 -5.68 10.05 4.73
CA ARG A 158 -5.79 11.18 5.66
C ARG A 158 -6.50 10.77 6.95
N LYS A 159 -7.72 10.25 6.83
CA LYS A 159 -8.53 9.83 7.99
C LYS A 159 -7.84 8.75 8.82
N GLN A 160 -7.17 7.80 8.15
CA GLN A 160 -6.40 6.75 8.83
C GLN A 160 -5.19 7.32 9.58
N CYS A 161 -4.43 8.23 8.98
CA CYS A 161 -3.25 8.82 9.62
C CYS A 161 -3.64 9.74 10.78
N ASP A 162 -4.73 10.50 10.67
CA ASP A 162 -5.28 11.31 11.75
C ASP A 162 -5.72 10.44 12.94
N THR A 163 -6.41 9.34 12.67
CA THR A 163 -6.97 8.47 13.71
C THR A 163 -5.93 7.58 14.38
N ASN A 164 -5.04 6.95 13.58
CA ASN A 164 -4.17 5.88 14.05
C ASN A 164 -2.76 6.37 14.37
N LEU A 165 -2.24 7.30 13.57
CA LEU A 165 -0.84 7.71 13.66
C LEU A 165 -0.65 9.09 14.30
N ASN A 166 -1.70 9.90 14.46
CA ASN A 166 -1.59 11.29 14.93
C ASN A 166 -0.45 12.04 14.20
N LEU A 167 -0.39 11.84 12.87
CA LEU A 167 0.59 12.46 11.99
C LEU A 167 -0.06 13.66 11.31
N GLU A 168 0.57 14.81 11.43
CA GLU A 168 0.16 15.98 10.67
C GLU A 168 0.59 15.86 9.19
N TYR A 169 -0.15 16.51 8.29
CA TYR A 169 0.11 16.55 6.85
C TYR A 169 -0.25 17.90 6.26
N SER A 170 0.23 18.16 5.04
CA SER A 170 -0.15 19.33 4.25
C SER A 170 -1.25 19.00 3.24
N LEU A 171 -2.24 19.89 3.13
CA LEU A 171 -3.23 19.85 2.07
C LEU A 171 -2.61 20.32 0.74
N ILE A 172 -3.11 19.80 -0.37
CA ILE A 172 -2.75 20.18 -1.75
C ILE A 172 -4.00 20.61 -2.51
N GLU A 173 -3.84 21.32 -3.63
CA GLU A 173 -4.96 21.87 -4.43
C GLU A 173 -5.99 20.81 -4.87
N ASP A 174 -5.57 19.56 -5.07
CA ASP A 174 -6.46 18.45 -5.44
C ASP A 174 -7.34 17.96 -4.27
N ASP A 175 -7.10 18.43 -3.04
CA ASP A 175 -7.85 18.00 -1.86
C ASP A 175 -9.23 18.67 -1.77
N PRO A 176 -10.31 17.92 -1.49
CA PRO A 176 -11.66 18.47 -1.41
C PRO A 176 -11.81 19.55 -0.31
N ASP A 177 -11.02 19.43 0.74
CA ASP A 177 -11.02 20.36 1.88
C ASP A 177 -9.96 21.48 1.75
N PHE A 178 -9.27 21.58 0.60
CA PHE A 178 -8.20 22.57 0.42
C PHE A 178 -8.72 24.00 0.59
N ASP A 179 -9.88 24.30 0.02
CA ASP A 179 -10.46 25.65 0.08
C ASP A 179 -11.09 25.99 1.44
N THR A 180 -11.55 24.99 2.20
CA THR A 180 -12.22 25.18 3.50
C THR A 180 -11.21 25.19 4.64
N LEU A 181 -10.38 24.15 4.76
CA LEU A 181 -9.41 23.99 5.85
C LEU A 181 -8.06 24.65 5.55
N GLY A 182 -7.64 24.67 4.29
CA GLY A 182 -6.37 25.32 3.89
C GLY A 182 -6.41 26.83 4.14
N LYS A 183 -7.56 27.47 3.89
CA LYS A 183 -7.74 28.92 4.07
C LYS A 183 -8.07 29.34 5.51
N GLU A 184 -8.55 28.43 6.36
CA GLU A 184 -8.79 28.73 7.79
C GLU A 184 -7.49 28.78 8.60
N SER A 185 -6.43 28.09 8.15
CA SER A 185 -5.07 28.23 8.71
C SER A 185 -4.32 29.49 8.23
N ASP A 186 -4.91 30.18 7.25
CA ASP A 186 -4.45 31.46 6.70
C ASP A 186 -5.23 32.61 7.35
N ASP A 187 -4.82 32.92 8.58
CA ASP A 187 -5.13 34.15 9.31
C ASP A 187 -5.00 35.39 8.40
N ASP A 188 -5.78 36.44 8.70
CA ASP A 188 -6.15 37.71 8.00
C ASP A 188 -5.16 38.35 6.98
N SER A 189 -3.92 37.90 6.96
CA SER A 189 -2.83 38.29 6.08
C SER A 189 -3.04 38.00 4.59
N THR A 190 -3.61 36.86 4.19
CA THR A 190 -3.76 36.51 2.76
C THR A 190 -4.83 37.36 2.08
N LYS A 191 -5.97 37.59 2.75
CA LYS A 191 -7.01 38.53 2.28
C LYS A 191 -6.48 39.97 2.19
N ALA A 192 -5.65 40.41 3.14
CA ALA A 192 -5.01 41.73 3.09
C ALA A 192 -3.99 41.86 1.95
N THR A 193 -3.32 40.78 1.55
CA THR A 193 -2.33 40.81 0.45
C THR A 193 -2.95 40.91 -0.94
N ASP A 194 -4.16 40.39 -1.15
CA ASP A 194 -4.85 40.57 -2.43
C ASP A 194 -5.41 41.99 -2.62
N LEU A 195 -5.72 42.68 -1.51
CA LEU A 195 -6.13 44.08 -1.45
C LEU A 195 -4.96 45.08 -1.64
N THR A 196 -3.70 44.66 -1.54
CA THR A 196 -2.54 45.55 -1.71
C THR A 196 -2.08 45.63 -3.17
N GLN A 197 -2.03 46.85 -3.73
CA GLN A 197 -1.66 47.09 -5.13
C GLN A 197 -0.17 46.86 -5.46
N SER A 198 0.67 46.63 -4.45
CA SER A 198 2.11 46.55 -4.63
C SER A 198 2.58 45.13 -4.98
N LYS A 199 3.16 44.99 -6.18
CA LYS A 199 3.76 43.74 -6.68
C LYS A 199 4.84 43.18 -5.75
N THR A 200 5.58 44.05 -5.05
CA THR A 200 6.64 43.61 -4.12
C THR A 200 6.09 42.98 -2.84
N PHE A 201 4.95 43.48 -2.34
CA PHE A 201 4.27 42.89 -1.19
C PHE A 201 3.67 41.53 -1.55
N LYS A 202 3.05 41.40 -2.73
CA LYS A 202 2.54 40.10 -3.21
C LYS A 202 3.66 39.06 -3.35
N LEU A 203 4.82 39.44 -3.88
CA LEU A 203 5.98 38.54 -3.97
C LEU A 203 6.52 38.13 -2.59
N LYS A 204 6.64 39.09 -1.65
CA LYS A 204 7.08 38.79 -0.27
C LYS A 204 6.08 37.88 0.46
N ALA A 205 4.79 38.14 0.34
CA ALA A 205 3.74 37.30 0.94
C ALA A 205 3.78 35.87 0.39
N LYS A 206 3.87 35.71 -0.94
CA LYS A 206 4.04 34.39 -1.57
C LYS A 206 5.29 33.66 -1.09
N SER A 207 6.41 34.38 -0.93
CA SER A 207 7.64 33.79 -0.39
C SER A 207 7.49 33.38 1.08
N LEU A 208 6.83 34.17 1.91
CA LEU A 208 6.58 33.84 3.32
C LEU A 208 5.69 32.61 3.44
N LEU A 209 4.61 32.54 2.66
CA LEU A 209 3.71 31.39 2.63
C LEU A 209 4.44 30.12 2.18
N LYS A 210 5.28 30.23 1.14
CA LYS A 210 6.14 29.13 0.70
C LYS A 210 7.06 28.66 1.83
N ASN A 211 7.77 29.56 2.50
CA ASN A 211 8.66 29.21 3.61
C ASN A 211 7.90 28.59 4.80
N LYS A 212 6.68 29.06 5.10
CA LYS A 212 5.80 28.48 6.13
C LYS A 212 5.42 27.04 5.77
N ASN A 213 5.01 26.81 4.53
CA ASN A 213 4.65 25.47 4.04
C ASN A 213 5.87 24.53 4.07
N GLU A 214 7.05 24.99 3.64
CA GLU A 214 8.29 24.22 3.73
C GLU A 214 8.63 23.84 5.18
N PHE A 215 8.43 24.75 6.13
CA PHE A 215 8.63 24.46 7.55
C PHE A 215 7.64 23.40 8.09
N HIS A 216 6.36 23.50 7.71
CA HIS A 216 5.36 22.49 8.08
C HIS A 216 5.70 21.12 7.48
N GLU A 217 6.04 21.06 6.20
CA GLU A 217 6.46 19.82 5.54
C GLU A 217 7.70 19.22 6.22
N MET A 218 8.66 20.05 6.64
CA MET A 218 9.83 19.57 7.39
C MET A 218 9.44 19.00 8.75
N LYS A 219 8.55 19.67 9.50
CA LYS A 219 8.02 19.17 10.77
C LYS A 219 7.33 17.82 10.59
N HIS A 220 6.46 17.70 9.59
CA HIS A 220 5.69 16.49 9.30
C HIS A 220 6.61 15.33 8.91
N ASN A 221 7.60 15.59 8.06
CA ASN A 221 8.62 14.60 7.69
C ASN A 221 9.42 14.12 8.90
N LEU A 222 9.79 14.98 9.84
CA LEU A 222 10.49 14.57 11.06
C LEU A 222 9.64 13.67 11.95
N GLN A 223 8.35 14.00 12.13
CA GLN A 223 7.40 13.17 12.88
C GLN A 223 7.24 11.79 12.23
N TYR A 224 7.08 11.77 10.91
CA TYR A 224 7.01 10.56 10.11
C TYR A 224 8.26 9.69 10.27
N LEU A 225 9.45 10.26 10.05
CA LEU A 225 10.72 9.51 10.09
C LEU A 225 10.93 8.90 11.48
N LYS A 226 10.65 9.66 12.54
CA LYS A 226 10.72 9.15 13.90
C LYS A 226 9.82 7.93 14.11
N LYS A 227 8.53 8.03 13.77
CA LYS A 227 7.58 6.91 13.91
C LYS A 227 8.02 5.69 13.11
N MET A 228 8.44 5.89 11.87
CA MET A 228 8.95 4.81 11.02
C MET A 228 10.15 4.10 11.64
N THR A 229 11.12 4.86 12.14
CA THR A 229 12.30 4.27 12.79
C THR A 229 11.93 3.54 14.08
N ASP A 230 10.97 4.04 14.85
CA ASP A 230 10.48 3.39 16.07
C ASP A 230 9.80 2.06 15.75
N VAL A 231 8.95 2.02 14.71
CA VAL A 231 8.26 0.80 14.26
C VAL A 231 9.25 -0.27 13.81
N ILE A 232 10.24 0.11 13.00
CA ILE A 232 11.23 -0.86 12.51
C ILE A 232 12.15 -1.33 13.65
N LYS A 233 12.55 -0.45 14.58
CA LYS A 233 13.32 -0.86 15.77
C LYS A 233 12.56 -1.87 16.61
N GLN A 234 11.28 -1.60 16.89
CA GLN A 234 10.43 -2.53 17.63
C GLN A 234 10.29 -3.87 16.91
N TRP A 235 10.10 -3.85 15.58
CA TRP A 235 10.13 -5.06 14.77
C TRP A 235 11.41 -5.87 15.01
N PHE A 236 12.59 -5.26 14.89
CA PHE A 236 13.85 -5.96 15.07
C PHE A 236 13.98 -6.58 16.47
N VAL A 237 13.57 -5.85 17.51
CA VAL A 237 13.58 -6.35 18.89
C VAL A 237 12.66 -7.56 19.05
N VAL A 238 11.43 -7.51 18.53
CA VAL A 238 10.48 -8.61 18.68
C VAL A 238 10.87 -9.82 17.81
N ARG A 239 11.28 -9.56 16.56
CA ARG A 239 11.50 -10.57 15.53
C ARG A 239 12.82 -11.33 15.66
N TYR A 240 13.88 -10.66 16.11
CA TYR A 240 15.23 -11.22 16.11
C TYR A 240 15.89 -11.27 17.50
N GLU A 241 15.44 -10.47 18.46
CA GLU A 241 16.05 -10.44 19.81
C GLU A 241 15.20 -11.20 20.84
N THR A 242 13.87 -11.02 20.81
CA THR A 242 12.95 -11.58 21.84
C THR A 242 12.47 -12.98 21.48
N LEU A 243 12.06 -13.19 20.22
CA LEU A 243 11.56 -14.46 19.72
C LEU A 243 12.27 -14.82 18.41
N PRO A 244 13.59 -15.08 18.45
CA PRO A 244 14.36 -15.38 17.25
C PRO A 244 13.84 -16.65 16.59
N GLN A 245 13.39 -16.51 15.34
CA GLN A 245 13.07 -17.63 14.45
C GLN A 245 13.86 -17.48 13.16
N ASP A 246 14.59 -18.52 12.77
CA ASP A 246 15.46 -18.49 11.59
C ASP A 246 14.69 -18.53 10.26
N GLN A 247 13.42 -18.93 10.31
CA GLN A 247 12.59 -19.04 9.13
C GLN A 247 11.96 -17.69 8.78
N GLU A 248 12.04 -17.29 7.51
CA GLU A 248 11.28 -16.16 6.98
C GLU A 248 9.78 -16.45 6.94
N ILE A 249 8.99 -15.50 7.43
CA ILE A 249 7.52 -15.56 7.48
C ILE A 249 6.89 -14.52 6.54
N ALA A 250 5.59 -14.63 6.26
CA ALA A 250 4.89 -13.70 5.38
C ALA A 250 4.95 -12.24 5.89
N ALA A 251 5.01 -12.09 7.21
CA ALA A 251 5.12 -10.79 7.87
C ALA A 251 6.45 -10.07 7.56
N ASP A 252 7.57 -10.83 7.48
CA ASP A 252 8.88 -10.28 7.09
C ASP A 252 8.81 -9.68 5.68
N ILE A 253 8.14 -10.38 4.77
CA ILE A 253 8.02 -10.00 3.36
C ILE A 253 7.14 -8.76 3.21
N LEU A 254 6.04 -8.68 3.96
CA LEU A 254 5.19 -7.49 3.98
C LEU A 254 5.95 -6.28 4.52
N LEU A 255 6.72 -6.42 5.60
CA LEU A 255 7.56 -5.33 6.11
C LEU A 255 8.58 -4.90 5.04
N LEU A 256 9.27 -5.85 4.42
CA LEU A 256 10.25 -5.59 3.36
C LEU A 256 9.62 -4.89 2.15
N ALA A 257 8.40 -5.26 1.76
CA ALA A 257 7.68 -4.60 0.67
C ALA A 257 7.38 -3.12 1.00
N ASN A 258 6.98 -2.84 2.24
CA ASN A 258 6.79 -1.47 2.73
C ASN A 258 8.09 -0.66 2.70
N ILE A 259 9.18 -1.20 3.27
CA ILE A 259 10.49 -0.54 3.25
C ILE A 259 10.93 -0.28 1.80
N TYR A 260 10.82 -1.29 0.93
CA TYR A 260 11.21 -1.21 -0.46
C TYR A 260 10.48 -0.09 -1.21
N ILE A 261 9.16 0.02 -1.04
CA ILE A 261 8.39 1.09 -1.67
C ILE A 261 8.89 2.44 -1.16
N GLN A 262 9.00 2.62 0.15
CA GLN A 262 9.37 3.91 0.72
C GLN A 262 10.77 4.38 0.29
N ILE A 263 11.77 3.49 0.21
CA ILE A 263 13.11 3.85 -0.29
C ILE A 263 13.15 4.06 -1.81
N SER A 264 12.17 3.55 -2.55
CA SER A 264 12.10 3.67 -4.02
C SER A 264 11.29 4.88 -4.48
N LEU A 265 10.63 5.60 -3.57
CA LEU A 265 9.89 6.82 -3.88
C LEU A 265 10.84 8.00 -4.16
N PRO A 266 10.36 9.10 -4.78
CA PRO A 266 11.20 10.27 -5.09
C PRO A 266 11.95 10.86 -3.88
N GLN A 267 11.40 10.74 -2.67
CA GLN A 267 12.06 11.17 -1.42
C GLN A 267 12.68 10.01 -0.62
N GLY A 268 12.87 8.84 -1.24
CA GLY A 268 13.34 7.62 -0.60
C GLY A 268 14.76 7.70 -0.04
N ASP A 269 15.63 8.55 -0.61
CA ASP A 269 16.99 8.75 -0.11
C ASP A 269 17.00 9.25 1.34
N LYS A 270 16.07 10.15 1.70
CA LYS A 270 15.93 10.65 3.08
C LYS A 270 15.51 9.55 4.05
N VAL A 271 14.64 8.66 3.58
CA VAL A 271 14.20 7.49 4.36
C VAL A 271 15.38 6.54 4.56
N LEU A 272 16.13 6.26 3.50
CA LEU A 272 17.31 5.40 3.55
C LEU A 272 18.37 5.95 4.51
N GLU A 273 18.69 7.23 4.44
CA GLU A 273 19.63 7.91 5.35
C GLU A 273 19.19 7.82 6.82
N ALA A 274 17.90 8.05 7.09
CA ALA A 274 17.36 7.96 8.44
C ALA A 274 17.43 6.52 9.00
N LEU A 275 17.10 5.52 8.17
CA LEU A 275 17.20 4.12 8.59
C LEU A 275 18.64 3.68 8.82
N GLN A 276 19.58 4.09 7.95
CA GLN A 276 21.01 3.81 8.13
C GLN A 276 21.55 4.41 9.43
N LYS A 277 21.16 5.64 9.75
CA LYS A 277 21.56 6.32 10.98
C LYS A 277 21.01 5.62 12.22
N GLU A 278 19.74 5.20 12.20
CA GLU A 278 19.04 4.72 13.39
C GLU A 278 19.16 3.20 13.62
N LEU A 279 19.32 2.40 12.57
CA LEU A 279 19.48 0.94 12.65
C LEU A 279 20.94 0.48 12.56
N GLY A 280 21.81 1.32 12.02
CA GLY A 280 23.21 1.00 11.74
C GLY A 280 23.41 0.27 10.41
N GLU A 281 24.66 0.28 9.93
CA GLU A 281 25.01 -0.27 8.60
C GLU A 281 24.75 -1.77 8.48
N GLU A 282 24.98 -2.57 9.53
CA GLU A 282 24.85 -4.02 9.47
C GLU A 282 23.40 -4.46 9.23
N LYS A 283 22.45 -3.93 10.01
CA LYS A 283 21.01 -4.21 9.86
C LYS A 283 20.52 -3.75 8.49
N MET A 284 20.99 -2.59 8.01
CA MET A 284 20.63 -2.11 6.67
C MET A 284 21.18 -3.00 5.55
N LYS A 285 22.44 -3.46 5.65
CA LYS A 285 23.00 -4.42 4.69
C LYS A 285 22.20 -5.72 4.65
N ALA A 286 21.73 -6.20 5.80
CA ALA A 286 20.85 -7.37 5.88
C ALA A 286 19.52 -7.14 5.16
N ILE A 287 18.84 -6.01 5.41
CA ILE A 287 17.60 -5.63 4.72
C ILE A 287 17.83 -5.58 3.20
N THR A 288 18.87 -4.89 2.74
CA THR A 288 19.17 -4.76 1.31
C THR A 288 19.41 -6.12 0.67
N LYS A 289 20.16 -7.00 1.35
CA LYS A 289 20.40 -8.37 0.87
C LYS A 289 19.09 -9.15 0.71
N MET A 290 18.20 -9.12 1.72
CA MET A 290 16.90 -9.78 1.64
C MET A 290 16.04 -9.21 0.50
N LEU A 291 16.06 -7.88 0.30
CA LEU A 291 15.35 -7.24 -0.80
C LEU A 291 15.87 -7.69 -2.17
N ASP A 292 17.18 -7.79 -2.35
CA ASP A 292 17.77 -8.22 -3.61
C ASP A 292 17.46 -9.69 -3.91
N GLU A 293 17.45 -10.55 -2.89
CA GLU A 293 17.04 -11.95 -2.99
C GLU A 293 15.56 -12.08 -3.41
N LEU A 294 14.65 -11.26 -2.85
CA LEU A 294 13.23 -11.29 -3.22
C LEU A 294 12.98 -10.76 -4.63
N LYS A 295 13.72 -9.73 -5.07
CA LYS A 295 13.61 -9.16 -6.42
C LYS A 295 14.16 -10.10 -7.49
N GLY A 296 15.28 -10.77 -7.20
CA GLY A 296 16.01 -11.60 -8.16
C GLY A 296 15.32 -12.91 -8.54
N LYS A 297 14.26 -13.31 -7.82
CA LYS A 297 13.56 -14.56 -8.09
C LYS A 297 12.69 -14.48 -9.34
N SER A 298 12.82 -15.52 -10.18
CA SER A 298 11.96 -15.73 -11.34
C SER A 298 10.57 -16.17 -10.91
N ILE A 299 9.54 -15.70 -11.61
CA ILE A 299 8.18 -16.13 -11.34
C ILE A 299 7.93 -17.52 -11.92
N THR A 300 7.32 -18.38 -11.13
CA THR A 300 6.92 -19.74 -11.51
C THR A 300 5.46 -19.84 -11.94
N ILE A 301 4.62 -18.91 -11.49
CA ILE A 301 3.18 -18.86 -11.80
C ILE A 301 2.91 -18.23 -13.16
N ASP A 302 1.93 -18.79 -13.88
CA ASP A 302 1.39 -18.23 -15.12
C ASP A 302 0.85 -16.80 -14.90
N LYS A 303 1.28 -15.87 -15.76
CA LYS A 303 0.70 -14.53 -15.85
C LYS A 303 -0.25 -14.46 -17.03
N ARG A 304 -1.41 -13.84 -16.84
CA ARG A 304 -2.32 -13.52 -17.95
C ARG A 304 -2.84 -12.10 -17.87
N SER A 305 -3.28 -11.59 -19.02
CA SER A 305 -4.01 -10.33 -19.10
C SER A 305 -5.41 -10.47 -18.51
N PRO A 306 -5.99 -9.40 -17.94
CA PRO A 306 -7.36 -9.40 -17.46
C PRO A 306 -8.34 -9.58 -18.62
N VAL A 307 -9.27 -10.51 -18.47
CA VAL A 307 -10.38 -10.68 -19.41
C VAL A 307 -11.40 -9.54 -19.26
N PHE A 308 -12.31 -9.38 -20.22
CA PHE A 308 -13.18 -8.19 -20.30
C PHE A 308 -13.94 -7.90 -19.00
N ASN A 309 -14.49 -8.91 -18.32
CA ASN A 309 -15.25 -8.75 -17.07
C ASN A 309 -14.37 -8.45 -15.83
N GLU A 310 -13.06 -8.66 -15.92
CA GLU A 310 -12.09 -8.37 -14.88
C GLU A 310 -11.51 -6.96 -15.02
N GLN A 311 -11.63 -6.35 -16.19
CA GLN A 311 -11.11 -5.01 -16.46
C GLN A 311 -11.93 -3.95 -15.74
N GLY A 312 -11.26 -2.94 -15.19
CA GLY A 312 -11.88 -1.72 -14.66
C GLY A 312 -12.18 -0.73 -15.78
N ASN A 313 -12.80 -1.17 -16.88
CA ASN A 313 -13.25 -0.27 -17.94
C ASN A 313 -14.61 0.36 -17.59
N ILE A 314 -15.00 1.44 -18.26
CA ILE A 314 -16.23 2.19 -17.93
C ILE A 314 -17.46 1.27 -17.87
N ILE A 315 -17.59 0.37 -18.84
CA ILE A 315 -18.76 -0.52 -18.96
C ILE A 315 -18.80 -1.47 -17.76
N MET A 316 -17.68 -2.12 -17.45
CA MET A 316 -17.61 -3.08 -16.35
C MET A 316 -17.70 -2.42 -14.98
N SER A 317 -17.12 -1.23 -14.78
CA SER A 317 -17.28 -0.51 -13.52
C SER A 317 -18.72 -0.04 -13.29
N ILE A 318 -19.45 0.36 -14.35
CA ILE A 318 -20.89 0.63 -14.24
C ILE A 318 -21.66 -0.66 -13.92
N TYR A 319 -21.32 -1.76 -14.58
CA TYR A 319 -21.96 -3.06 -14.34
C TYR A 319 -21.76 -3.52 -12.89
N HIS A 320 -20.52 -3.57 -12.40
CA HIS A 320 -20.21 -4.00 -11.04
C HIS A 320 -20.86 -3.10 -9.99
N ARG A 321 -20.84 -1.78 -10.22
CA ARG A 321 -21.56 -0.82 -9.36
C ARG A 321 -23.08 -1.00 -9.42
N GLY A 322 -23.64 -1.38 -10.56
CA GLY A 322 -25.05 -1.74 -10.68
C GLY A 322 -25.39 -2.99 -9.87
N CYS A 323 -24.56 -4.03 -9.99
CA CYS A 323 -24.69 -5.27 -9.24
C CYS A 323 -24.66 -5.04 -7.72
N SER A 324 -23.76 -4.19 -7.21
CA SER A 324 -23.68 -3.90 -5.78
C SER A 324 -25.00 -3.34 -5.23
N TYR A 325 -25.66 -2.43 -5.96
CA TYR A 325 -26.96 -1.87 -5.53
C TYR A 325 -28.16 -2.81 -5.67
N ILE A 326 -28.09 -3.80 -6.57
CA ILE A 326 -29.16 -4.77 -6.80
C ILE A 326 -29.08 -5.88 -5.74
N TRP A 327 -27.87 -6.38 -5.46
CA TRP A 327 -27.68 -7.45 -4.47
C TRP A 327 -27.79 -6.95 -3.03
N ASP A 328 -27.38 -5.72 -2.71
CA ASP A 328 -27.60 -5.13 -1.38
C ASP A 328 -29.10 -5.01 -1.02
N LYS A 329 -30.00 -4.96 -2.01
CA LYS A 329 -31.46 -4.92 -1.79
C LYS A 329 -32.11 -6.29 -1.62
N SER A 330 -31.36 -7.38 -1.75
CA SER A 330 -31.87 -8.74 -1.56
C SER A 330 -31.71 -9.25 -0.11
N ALA A 331 -31.09 -8.43 0.76
CA ALA A 331 -30.76 -8.75 2.14
C ALA A 331 -31.62 -7.99 3.18
N THR A 332 -32.75 -7.42 2.76
CA THR A 332 -33.83 -6.89 3.62
C THR A 332 -35.14 -7.54 3.24
#